data_AF-A0A2M8GF40-F1
#
_entry.id   AF-A0A2M8GF40-F1
#
_cell.length_a   1.000
_cell.length_b   1.000
_cell.length_c   1.000
_cell.angle_alpha   90.00
_cell.angle_beta   90.00
_cell.angle_gamma   90.00
#
_symmetry.space_group_name_H-M   'P 1'
#
loop_
_entity.id
_entity.type
_entity.pdbx_description
1 polymer ?
#
loop_
_entity_poly.entity_id
_entity_poly.type
_entity_poly.pdbx_seq_one_letter_code
_entity_poly.pdbx_strand_id
1 'polypeptide(L)'
;MGKNAPTFEEFIEQTGLDGAFGRIACIGYALNEEPAKTFSGDEKEMLKNFWELAREVDLFIGFNNMDFDLRFIYQRSIILGVKPTKELGFARYRNSPIYDVMYEWSKWSTQSKISLDTLAKALGIPSSKGGEVEGKNVFKAYEEGKIDLICKYCEADVEVTRKIYHKMTFF
;
A
#
# COMPACT_ATOMS: atom_id res chain seq x y z
N MET A 1 15.86 28.54 3.57
CA MET A 1 14.44 28.75 3.93
C MET A 1 14.05 27.66 4.91
N GLY A 2 13.81 28.01 6.18
CA GLY A 2 13.37 27.03 7.17
C GLY A 2 11.96 26.55 6.82
N LYS A 3 11.73 25.23 6.84
CA LYS A 3 10.36 24.70 6.73
C LYS A 3 9.59 25.21 7.94
N ASN A 4 8.43 25.83 7.73
CA ASN A 4 7.50 26.14 8.81
C ASN A 4 7.13 24.85 9.55
N ALA A 5 6.90 24.95 10.86
CA ALA A 5 6.37 23.83 11.63
C ALA A 5 4.99 23.44 11.05
N PRO A 6 4.69 22.14 10.91
CA PRO A 6 3.39 21.69 10.40
C PRO A 6 2.25 22.15 11.31
N THR A 7 1.06 22.35 10.75
CA THR A 7 -0.14 22.59 11.56
C THR A 7 -0.49 21.34 12.38
N PHE A 8 -1.37 21.49 13.38
CA PHE A 8 -1.82 20.36 14.17
C PHE A 8 -2.52 19.31 13.30
N GLU A 9 -3.35 19.74 12.34
CA GLU A 9 -4.02 18.86 11.39
C GLU A 9 -3.01 18.12 10.48
N GLU A 10 -2.02 18.83 9.93
CA GLU A 10 -0.97 18.21 9.12
C GLU A 10 -0.14 17.19 9.93
N PHE A 11 0.09 17.46 11.22
CA PHE A 11 0.76 16.54 12.12
C PHE A 11 -0.07 15.27 12.36
N ILE A 12 -1.39 15.40 12.55
CA ILE A 12 -2.31 14.27 12.70
C ILE A 12 -2.35 13.43 11.40
N GLU A 13 -2.45 14.06 10.23
CA GLU A 13 -2.42 13.35 8.95
C GLU A 13 -1.10 12.59 8.74
N GLN A 14 0.05 13.22 9.06
CA GLN A 14 1.36 12.59 8.94
C GLN A 14 1.53 11.40 9.89
N THR A 15 1.07 11.53 11.14
CA THR A 15 1.12 10.42 12.11
C THR A 15 0.15 9.29 11.76
N GLY A 16 -0.90 9.55 10.98
CA GLY A 16 -1.77 8.53 10.40
C GLY A 16 -1.04 7.56 9.45
N LEU A 17 0.07 7.98 8.85
CA LEU A 17 0.94 7.16 7.99
C LEU A 17 2.13 6.55 8.73
N ASP A 18 2.21 6.71 10.05
CA ASP A 18 3.18 6.04 10.92
C ASP A 18 2.56 4.76 11.51
N GLY A 19 3.17 3.58 11.29
CA GLY A 19 2.65 2.32 11.81
C GLY A 19 2.57 2.25 13.34
N ALA A 20 3.26 3.13 14.07
CA ALA A 20 3.15 3.23 15.52
C ALA A 20 1.81 3.85 15.97
N PHE A 21 1.31 4.87 15.26
CA PHE A 21 0.20 5.71 15.70
C PHE A 21 -1.04 5.64 14.79
N GLY A 22 -0.84 5.35 13.51
CA GLY A 22 -1.90 5.21 12.53
C GLY A 22 -2.69 3.91 12.67
N ARG A 23 -3.71 3.76 11.80
CA ARG A 23 -4.58 2.59 11.73
C ARG A 23 -4.82 2.19 10.28
N ILE A 24 -4.96 0.90 10.05
CA ILE A 24 -5.32 0.37 8.73
C ILE A 24 -6.83 0.51 8.55
N ALA A 25 -7.26 1.28 7.55
CA ALA A 25 -8.69 1.43 7.21
C ALA A 25 -9.19 0.27 6.33
N CYS A 26 -8.37 -0.17 5.37
CA CYS A 26 -8.59 -1.35 4.55
C CYS A 26 -7.26 -1.90 4.04
N ILE A 27 -7.25 -3.16 3.58
CA ILE A 27 -6.14 -3.78 2.88
C ILE A 27 -6.64 -4.24 1.52
N GLY A 28 -6.22 -3.57 0.45
CA GLY A 28 -6.46 -4.00 -0.93
C GLY A 28 -5.46 -5.08 -1.33
N TYR A 29 -5.94 -6.12 -1.99
CA TYR A 29 -5.10 -7.19 -2.52
C TYR A 29 -5.75 -7.82 -3.74
N ALA A 30 -4.96 -8.58 -4.47
CA ALA A 30 -5.47 -9.46 -5.51
C ALA A 30 -4.54 -10.67 -5.66
N LEU A 31 -5.10 -11.82 -6.03
CA LEU A 31 -4.35 -13.07 -6.16
C LEU A 31 -4.25 -13.45 -7.61
N ASN A 32 -3.03 -13.48 -8.15
CA ASN A 32 -2.79 -13.78 -9.57
C ASN A 32 -3.65 -12.87 -10.46
N GLU A 33 -4.50 -13.46 -11.31
CA GLU A 33 -5.41 -12.77 -12.24
C GLU A 33 -6.82 -12.55 -11.68
N GLU A 34 -7.09 -12.92 -10.42
CA GLU A 34 -8.39 -12.68 -9.79
C GLU A 34 -8.63 -11.19 -9.57
N PRO A 35 -9.89 -10.70 -9.64
CA PRO A 35 -10.20 -9.30 -9.36
C PRO A 35 -9.68 -8.83 -8.01
N ALA A 36 -9.24 -7.57 -7.92
CA ALA A 36 -8.90 -6.95 -6.66
C ALA A 36 -10.08 -7.00 -5.67
N LYS A 37 -9.72 -7.23 -4.41
CA LYS A 37 -10.62 -7.30 -3.26
C LYS A 37 -10.03 -6.52 -2.11
N THR A 38 -10.86 -6.25 -1.11
CA THR A 38 -10.45 -5.55 0.11
C THR A 38 -10.84 -6.32 1.36
N PHE A 39 -9.95 -6.28 2.36
CA PHE A 39 -10.34 -6.48 3.75
C PHE A 39 -10.66 -5.10 4.34
N SER A 40 -11.78 -4.99 5.05
CA SER A 40 -12.23 -3.79 5.78
C SER A 40 -12.90 -4.19 7.10
N GLY A 41 -13.05 -3.24 8.03
CA GLY A 41 -13.69 -3.47 9.33
C GLY A 41 -12.71 -3.44 10.50
N ASP A 42 -12.79 -4.42 11.41
CA ASP A 42 -11.90 -4.48 12.57
C ASP A 42 -10.43 -4.70 12.14
N GLU A 43 -9.54 -3.83 12.60
CA GLU A 43 -8.13 -3.82 12.22
C GLU A 43 -7.42 -5.14 12.57
N LYS A 44 -7.75 -5.75 13.71
CA LYS A 44 -7.12 -6.99 14.16
C LYS A 44 -7.57 -8.17 13.31
N GLU A 45 -8.86 -8.24 12.97
CA GLU A 45 -9.39 -9.27 12.06
C GLU A 45 -8.85 -9.10 10.63
N MET A 46 -8.74 -7.87 10.11
CA MET A 46 -8.10 -7.61 8.82
C MET A 46 -6.67 -8.14 8.78
N LEU A 47 -5.87 -7.89 9.82
CA LEU A 47 -4.50 -8.38 9.90
C LEU A 47 -4.44 -9.91 9.97
N LYS A 48 -5.33 -10.56 10.74
CA LYS A 48 -5.40 -12.03 10.76
C LYS A 48 -5.71 -12.59 9.38
N ASN A 49 -6.67 -12.01 8.67
CA ASN A 49 -7.05 -12.44 7.32
C ASN A 49 -5.91 -12.22 6.32
N PHE A 50 -5.23 -11.07 6.41
CA PHE A 50 -4.04 -10.80 5.59
C PHE A 50 -2.96 -11.87 5.82
N TRP A 51 -2.63 -12.19 7.07
CA TRP A 51 -1.62 -13.19 7.36
C TRP A 51 -2.07 -14.60 6.99
N GLU A 52 -3.33 -14.95 7.19
CA GLU A 52 -3.82 -16.26 6.73
C GLU A 52 -3.65 -16.41 5.21
N LEU A 53 -4.00 -15.37 4.45
CA LEU A 53 -3.78 -15.32 3.01
C LEU A 53 -2.29 -15.40 2.65
N ALA A 54 -1.43 -14.68 3.39
CA ALA A 54 0.01 -14.61 3.15
C ALA A 54 0.73 -15.96 3.25
N ARG A 55 0.15 -16.99 3.88
CA ARG A 55 0.76 -18.33 3.98
C ARG A 55 1.11 -18.91 2.61
N GLU A 56 0.16 -18.80 1.69
CA GLU A 56 0.21 -19.40 0.36
C GLU A 56 0.77 -18.43 -0.71
N VAL A 57 1.17 -17.22 -0.33
CA VAL A 57 1.66 -16.19 -1.27
C VAL A 57 3.17 -16.28 -1.41
N ASP A 58 3.68 -16.68 -2.57
CA ASP A 58 5.12 -16.77 -2.84
C ASP A 58 5.80 -15.40 -3.03
N LEU A 59 5.08 -14.45 -3.63
CA LEU A 59 5.61 -13.14 -4.01
C LEU A 59 4.61 -12.04 -3.68
N PHE A 60 5.05 -11.06 -2.90
CA PHE A 60 4.29 -9.86 -2.58
C PHE A 60 4.66 -8.73 -3.56
N ILE A 61 3.74 -8.38 -4.44
CA ILE A 61 3.90 -7.28 -5.39
C ILE A 61 3.16 -6.06 -4.84
N GLY A 62 3.83 -4.91 -4.81
CA GLY A 62 3.22 -3.66 -4.35
C GLY A 62 4.01 -2.45 -4.82
N PHE A 63 3.48 -1.25 -4.57
CA PHE A 63 4.13 0.01 -4.92
C PHE A 63 4.62 0.71 -3.65
N ASN A 64 5.94 0.80 -3.44
CA ASN A 64 6.55 1.32 -2.19
C ASN A 64 6.22 0.47 -0.95
N ASN A 65 5.94 -0.83 -1.13
CA ASN A 65 5.55 -1.75 -0.06
C ASN A 65 6.66 -1.99 0.97
N MET A 66 7.94 -1.90 0.56
CA MET A 66 9.07 -2.08 1.48
C MET A 66 9.17 -0.93 2.50
N ASP A 67 8.93 0.30 2.07
CA ASP A 67 9.02 1.48 2.92
C ASP A 67 7.68 1.87 3.58
N PHE A 68 6.57 1.31 3.11
CA PHE A 68 5.23 1.63 3.62
C PHE A 68 4.39 0.39 3.93
N ASP A 69 3.64 -0.16 2.98
CA ASP A 69 2.49 -1.06 3.26
C ASP A 69 2.84 -2.27 4.13
N LEU A 70 3.82 -3.09 3.70
CA LEU A 70 4.16 -4.33 4.41
C LEU A 70 4.83 -4.03 5.76
N ARG A 71 5.59 -2.94 5.83
CA ARG A 71 6.20 -2.47 7.08
C ARG A 71 5.14 -2.00 8.06
N PHE A 72 4.15 -1.26 7.59
CA PHE A 72 3.03 -0.77 8.36
C PHE A 72 2.21 -1.95 8.89
N ILE A 73 1.82 -2.89 8.02
CA ILE A 73 1.12 -4.13 8.40
C ILE A 73 1.90 -4.89 9.47
N TYR A 74 3.23 -5.04 9.31
CA TYR A 74 4.07 -5.72 10.28
C TYR A 74 4.08 -5.00 11.65
N GLN A 75 4.25 -3.68 11.67
CA GLN A 75 4.20 -2.87 12.90
C GLN A 75 2.83 -2.98 13.59
N ARG A 76 1.73 -2.83 12.84
CA ARG A 76 0.37 -2.97 13.39
C ARG A 76 0.09 -4.37 13.93
N SER A 77 0.63 -5.40 13.28
CA SER A 77 0.53 -6.78 13.74
C SER A 77 1.21 -6.98 15.09
N ILE A 78 2.40 -6.40 15.28
CA ILE A 78 3.09 -6.40 16.59
C ILE A 78 2.23 -5.69 17.64
N ILE A 79 1.76 -4.48 17.34
CA ILE A 79 0.99 -3.64 18.28
C ILE A 79 -0.31 -4.32 18.71
N LEU A 80 -1.00 -4.98 17.78
CA LEU A 80 -2.29 -5.63 18.04
C LEU A 80 -2.17 -7.11 18.46
N GLY A 81 -0.94 -7.63 18.56
CA GLY A 81 -0.68 -9.02 18.94
C GLY A 81 -1.18 -10.04 17.93
N VAL A 82 -1.11 -9.73 16.64
CA VAL A 82 -1.39 -10.65 15.53
C VAL A 82 -0.06 -11.23 15.05
N LYS A 83 0.09 -12.55 15.11
CA LYS A 83 1.33 -13.22 14.72
C LYS A 83 1.44 -13.32 13.19
N PRO A 84 2.51 -12.80 12.56
CA PRO A 84 2.79 -13.07 11.16
C PRO A 84 2.92 -14.56 10.87
N THR A 85 2.27 -15.01 9.81
CA THR A 85 2.31 -16.42 9.33
C THR A 85 3.45 -16.67 8.35
N LYS A 86 4.00 -15.61 7.76
CA LYS A 86 5.11 -15.65 6.80
C LYS A 86 6.15 -14.61 7.19
N GLU A 87 7.42 -15.01 7.11
CA GLU A 87 8.53 -14.09 7.30
C GLU A 87 8.68 -13.19 6.07
N LEU A 88 8.66 -11.88 6.28
CA LEU A 88 8.85 -10.89 5.23
C LEU A 88 10.32 -10.44 5.24
N GLY A 89 11.07 -10.84 4.22
CA GLY A 89 12.46 -10.42 4.05
C GLY A 89 12.57 -9.02 3.44
N PHE A 90 12.71 -7.97 4.26
CA PHE A 90 12.91 -6.57 3.83
C PHE A 90 14.36 -6.27 3.35
N ALA A 91 15.06 -7.27 2.84
CA ALA A 91 16.41 -7.10 2.32
C ALA A 91 16.36 -6.24 1.04
N ARG A 92 17.12 -5.14 1.03
CA ARG A 92 17.24 -4.27 -0.15
C ARG A 92 17.96 -4.98 -1.30
N TYR A 93 17.73 -4.51 -2.53
CA TYR A 93 18.31 -5.06 -3.77
C TYR A 93 17.90 -6.51 -4.05
N ARG A 94 16.76 -6.93 -3.52
CA ARG A 94 16.12 -8.21 -3.78
C ARG A 94 14.66 -7.98 -4.11
N ASN A 95 14.17 -8.72 -5.09
CA ASN A 95 12.79 -8.64 -5.57
C ASN A 95 11.94 -9.84 -5.13
N SER A 96 12.45 -10.68 -4.22
CA SER A 96 11.76 -11.83 -3.64
C SER A 96 12.13 -11.97 -2.14
N PRO A 97 11.14 -12.24 -1.26
CA PRO A 97 9.73 -12.47 -1.56
C PRO A 97 8.91 -11.19 -1.77
N ILE A 98 9.54 -10.01 -1.78
CA ILE A 98 8.87 -8.71 -1.96
C ILE A 98 9.35 -8.07 -3.26
N TYR A 99 8.44 -7.91 -4.22
CA TYR A 99 8.67 -7.13 -5.43
C TYR A 99 8.08 -5.72 -5.24
N ASP A 100 8.94 -4.75 -4.94
CA ASP A 100 8.53 -3.35 -4.84
C ASP A 100 8.65 -2.66 -6.21
N VAL A 101 7.51 -2.41 -6.85
CA VAL A 101 7.41 -1.82 -8.19
C VAL A 101 8.15 -0.48 -8.28
N MET A 102 8.10 0.34 -7.23
CA MET A 102 8.76 1.65 -7.25
C MET A 102 10.29 1.51 -7.24
N TYR A 103 10.82 0.58 -6.43
CA TYR A 103 12.25 0.32 -6.38
C TYR A 103 12.77 -0.41 -7.63
N GLU A 104 11.99 -1.33 -8.18
CA GLU A 104 12.35 -2.03 -9.41
C GLU A 104 12.35 -1.10 -10.63
N TRP A 105 11.45 -0.11 -10.65
CA TRP A 105 11.43 0.96 -11.64
C TRP A 105 12.66 1.84 -11.54
N SER A 106 13.01 2.29 -10.32
CA SER A 106 14.14 3.18 -10.10
C SER A 106 15.50 2.47 -10.11
N LYS A 107 15.54 1.16 -10.37
CA LYS A 107 16.73 0.29 -10.21
C LYS A 107 17.40 0.52 -8.86
N TRP A 108 16.57 0.55 -7.83
CA TRP A 108 16.94 0.73 -6.43
C TRP A 108 17.58 2.10 -6.09
N SER A 109 17.48 3.08 -6.99
CA SER A 109 17.84 4.47 -6.70
C SER A 109 16.82 5.09 -5.74
N THR A 110 17.31 5.59 -4.61
CA THR A 110 16.50 6.33 -3.63
C THR A 110 16.24 7.78 -4.05
N GLN A 111 17.00 8.30 -5.02
CA GLN A 111 16.85 9.67 -5.53
C GLN A 111 15.85 9.76 -6.68
N SER A 112 15.46 8.63 -7.26
CA SER A 112 14.61 8.56 -8.44
C SER A 112 13.23 7.96 -8.14
N LYS A 113 12.71 8.20 -6.92
CA LYS A 113 11.35 7.78 -6.53
C LYS A 113 10.32 8.49 -7.41
N ILE A 114 9.26 7.77 -7.75
CA ILE A 114 8.16 8.24 -8.61
C ILE A 114 6.83 7.90 -7.95
N SER A 115 5.77 8.65 -8.26
CA SER A 115 4.43 8.29 -7.79
C SER A 115 3.78 7.22 -8.68
N LEU A 116 2.87 6.41 -8.11
CA LEU A 116 2.09 5.42 -8.86
C LEU A 116 1.39 6.04 -10.07
N ASP A 117 0.76 7.20 -9.86
CA ASP A 117 0.05 7.95 -10.92
C ASP A 117 0.99 8.40 -12.05
N THR A 118 2.18 8.91 -11.72
CA THR A 118 3.15 9.33 -12.74
C THR A 118 3.67 8.13 -13.53
N LEU A 119 3.96 7.01 -12.86
CA LEU A 119 4.41 5.80 -13.53
C LEU A 119 3.31 5.20 -14.41
N ALA A 120 2.07 5.12 -13.92
CA ALA A 120 0.92 4.66 -14.70
C ALA A 120 0.76 5.47 -15.99
N LYS A 121 0.79 6.80 -15.90
CA LYS A 121 0.74 7.71 -17.05
C LYS A 121 1.89 7.50 -18.04
N ALA A 122 3.13 7.40 -17.54
CA ALA A 122 4.30 7.14 -18.38
C ALA A 122 4.19 5.81 -19.13
N LEU A 123 3.50 4.84 -18.55
CA LEU A 123 3.23 3.54 -19.12
C LEU A 123 1.91 3.47 -19.89
N GLY A 124 1.18 4.56 -20.10
CA GLY A 124 -0.10 4.56 -20.81
C GLY A 124 -1.18 3.72 -20.13
N ILE A 125 -1.09 3.54 -18.81
CA ILE A 125 -2.07 2.85 -17.98
C ILE A 125 -2.98 3.91 -17.34
N PRO A 126 -4.33 3.72 -17.36
CA PRO A 126 -5.24 4.62 -16.67
C PRO A 126 -4.89 4.74 -15.18
N SER A 127 -4.93 5.97 -14.65
CA SER A 127 -4.69 6.22 -13.24
C SER A 127 -5.83 5.68 -12.37
N SER A 128 -5.52 5.33 -11.13
CA SER A 128 -6.48 5.05 -10.06
C SER A 128 -7.13 6.32 -9.49
N LYS A 129 -6.58 7.50 -9.82
CA LYS A 129 -7.10 8.81 -9.41
C LYS A 129 -8.28 9.27 -10.29
N GLY A 130 -9.10 10.16 -9.75
CA GLY A 130 -10.27 10.73 -10.45
C GLY A 130 -11.63 10.29 -9.90
N GLY A 131 -11.65 9.48 -8.84
CA GLY A 131 -12.86 9.20 -8.06
C GLY A 131 -13.12 10.22 -6.95
N GLU A 132 -14.16 9.98 -6.15
CA GLU A 132 -14.48 10.82 -4.97
C GLU A 132 -13.41 10.74 -3.87
N VAL A 133 -12.71 9.61 -3.77
CA VAL A 133 -11.63 9.35 -2.82
C VAL A 133 -10.30 9.18 -3.56
N GLU A 134 -9.26 9.81 -3.04
CA GLU A 134 -7.87 9.75 -3.46
C GLU A 134 -6.97 9.77 -2.20
N GLY A 135 -5.68 9.40 -2.32
CA GLY A 135 -4.78 9.33 -1.16
C GLY A 135 -4.78 10.54 -0.22
N LYS A 136 -5.00 11.76 -0.73
CA LYS A 136 -5.05 13.01 0.07
C LYS A 136 -6.32 13.20 0.92
N ASN A 137 -7.40 12.47 0.64
CA ASN A 137 -8.68 12.66 1.34
C ASN A 137 -9.19 11.38 2.01
N VAL A 138 -8.37 10.33 2.09
CA VAL A 138 -8.71 9.07 2.77
C VAL A 138 -9.11 9.31 4.22
N PHE A 139 -8.35 10.14 4.96
CA PHE A 139 -8.67 10.45 6.37
C PHE A 139 -10.06 11.10 6.52
N LYS A 140 -10.33 12.14 5.74
CA LYS A 140 -11.64 12.80 5.71
C LYS A 140 -12.76 11.83 5.31
N ALA A 141 -12.55 11.01 4.29
CA ALA A 141 -13.54 10.02 3.86
C ALA A 141 -13.82 8.99 4.97
N TYR A 142 -12.79 8.62 5.75
CA TYR A 142 -12.93 7.72 6.89
C TYR A 142 -13.78 8.35 8.00
N GLU A 143 -13.53 9.63 8.35
CA GLU A 143 -14.35 10.38 9.32
C GLU A 143 -15.81 10.52 8.88
N GLU A 144 -16.04 10.66 7.57
CA GLU A 144 -17.37 10.69 6.96
C GLU A 144 -18.03 9.30 6.83
N GLY A 145 -17.38 8.23 7.30
CA GLY A 145 -17.89 6.86 7.24
C GLY A 145 -17.92 6.25 5.82
N LYS A 146 -17.19 6.84 4.86
CA LYS A 146 -17.17 6.44 3.45
C LYS A 146 -16.17 5.30 3.18
N ILE A 147 -16.19 4.26 4.01
CA ILE A 147 -15.27 3.10 3.92
C ILE A 147 -15.35 2.41 2.56
N ASP A 148 -16.55 2.26 2.00
CA ASP A 148 -16.73 1.62 0.69
C ASP A 148 -16.00 2.36 -0.44
N LEU A 149 -15.93 3.69 -0.37
CA LEU A 149 -15.20 4.48 -1.36
C LEU A 149 -13.69 4.37 -1.18
N ILE A 150 -13.20 4.28 0.06
CA ILE A 150 -11.79 4.01 0.36
C ILE A 150 -11.40 2.62 -0.17
N CYS A 151 -12.25 1.61 0.03
CA CYS A 151 -12.02 0.27 -0.47
C CYS A 151 -11.94 0.24 -2.00
N LYS A 152 -12.89 0.87 -2.71
CA LYS A 152 -12.87 0.98 -4.18
C LYS A 152 -11.61 1.68 -4.70
N TYR A 153 -11.18 2.74 -4.02
CA TYR A 153 -9.93 3.42 -4.37
C TYR A 153 -8.71 2.51 -4.16
N CYS A 154 -8.67 1.76 -3.06
CA CYS A 154 -7.62 0.80 -2.77
C CYS A 154 -7.56 -0.35 -3.80
N GLU A 155 -8.72 -0.89 -4.21
CA GLU A 155 -8.82 -1.89 -5.28
C GLU A 155 -8.30 -1.35 -6.62
N ALA A 156 -8.61 -0.09 -6.95
CA ALA A 156 -8.08 0.56 -8.14
C ALA A 156 -6.55 0.71 -8.10
N ASP A 157 -5.97 1.08 -6.96
CA ASP A 157 -4.50 1.14 -6.77
C ASP A 157 -3.85 -0.23 -6.96
N VAL A 158 -4.48 -1.31 -6.48
CA VAL A 158 -4.02 -2.69 -6.70
C VAL A 158 -4.03 -3.06 -8.18
N GLU A 159 -5.11 -2.79 -8.89
CA GLU A 159 -5.23 -3.08 -10.33
C GLU A 159 -4.23 -2.30 -11.17
N VAL A 160 -4.00 -1.02 -10.86
CA VAL A 160 -2.98 -0.20 -11.53
C VAL A 160 -1.59 -0.75 -11.25
N THR A 161 -1.29 -1.10 -10.00
CA THR A 161 0.00 -1.70 -9.61
C THR A 161 0.26 -3.02 -10.34
N ARG A 162 -0.75 -3.90 -10.43
CA ARG A 162 -0.67 -5.15 -11.22
C ARG A 162 -0.35 -4.88 -12.68
N LYS A 163 -1.08 -3.96 -13.34
CA LYS A 163 -0.85 -3.62 -14.75
C LYS A 163 0.57 -3.09 -14.99
N ILE A 164 1.08 -2.27 -14.07
CA ILE A 164 2.46 -1.79 -14.13
C ILE A 164 3.43 -2.95 -13.99
N TYR A 165 3.21 -3.85 -13.02
CA TYR A 165 4.06 -5.02 -12.81
C TYR A 165 4.15 -5.88 -14.07
N HIS A 166 3.04 -6.24 -14.71
CA HIS A 166 3.06 -6.99 -15.97
C HIS A 166 3.80 -6.24 -17.08
N LYS A 167 3.62 -4.92 -17.17
CA LYS A 167 4.33 -4.08 -18.14
C LYS A 167 5.79 -3.86 -17.81
N MET A 168 6.29 -4.26 -16.65
CA MET A 168 7.72 -4.22 -16.31
C MET A 168 8.40 -5.59 -16.41
N THR A 169 7.63 -6.67 -16.51
CA THR A 169 8.12 -8.07 -16.41
C THR A 169 7.87 -8.90 -17.68
N PHE A 170 7.69 -8.24 -18.82
CA PHE A 170 7.34 -8.82 -20.13
C PHE A 170 8.48 -9.58 -20.85
N PHE A 171 9.49 -10.05 -20.12
CA PHE A 171 10.62 -10.80 -20.67
C PHE A 171 10.38 -12.31 -20.66
#